data_AF-A0A530BEC5-F1
#
_entry.id   AF-A0A530BEC5-F1
#
_cell.length_a   1.000
_cell.length_b   1.000
_cell.length_c   1.000
_cell.angle_alpha   90.00
_cell.angle_beta   90.00
_cell.angle_gamma   90.00
#
_symmetry.space_group_name_H-M   'P 1'
#
loop_
_entity.id
_entity.type
_entity.pdbx_description
1 polymer ?
#
loop_
_entity_poly.entity_id
_entity_poly.type
_entity_poly.pdbx_seq_one_letter_code
_entity_poly.pdbx_strand_id
1 'polypeptide(L)'
;MSKPEAAALAEPAATVAYPYMGTKGLILGLLLIAALVSAVRLAPLVEAVVLFIGAHIAAWLLIKGIAGFEGTALAPYFLALAAAWLLAWRCVALLSSLRPAASGARTALRLIIPAIFGAWILIIWEAVTRGAGIPFILLPPPSAIGARIANSLPILGSDVRQTIFKAVLVGYIVGNLAGFIVAILADRVPFLRRGLL
;
A
#
# COMPACT_ATOMS: atom_id res chain seq x y z
N MET A 1 24.36 -8.44 12.06
CA MET A 1 24.10 -9.89 12.09
C MET A 1 22.73 -10.14 12.70
N SER A 2 21.84 -10.83 11.99
CA SER A 2 20.58 -11.28 12.57
C SER A 2 20.78 -12.58 13.36
N LYS A 3 19.92 -12.87 14.36
CA LYS A 3 19.90 -14.18 15.05
C LYS A 3 19.94 -15.37 14.08
N PRO A 4 19.19 -15.36 12.95
CA PRO A 4 19.29 -16.40 11.94
C PRO A 4 20.69 -16.52 11.29
N GLU A 5 21.41 -15.42 11.05
CA GLU A 5 22.77 -15.50 10.46
C GLU A 5 23.80 -16.15 11.38
N ALA A 6 23.68 -15.95 12.71
CA ALA A 6 24.55 -16.61 13.68
C ALA A 6 24.27 -18.12 13.76
N ALA A 7 23.00 -18.52 13.69
CA ALA A 7 22.59 -19.93 13.62
C ALA A 7 23.06 -20.59 12.32
N ALA A 8 22.99 -19.89 11.18
CA ALA A 8 23.45 -20.37 9.88
C ALA A 8 24.94 -20.72 9.84
N LEU A 9 25.75 -19.91 10.51
CA LEU A 9 27.20 -20.13 10.60
C LEU A 9 27.56 -21.22 11.61
N ALA A 10 26.67 -21.50 12.58
CA ALA A 10 26.87 -22.54 13.58
C ALA A 10 26.47 -23.95 13.06
N GLU A 11 25.51 -24.05 12.14
CA GLU A 11 25.04 -25.32 11.56
C GLU A 11 25.06 -25.30 10.02
N PRO A 12 26.23 -25.45 9.37
CA PRO A 12 26.36 -25.40 7.92
C PRO A 12 25.65 -26.55 7.17
N ALA A 13 25.23 -27.60 7.90
CA ALA A 13 24.48 -28.75 7.36
C ALA A 13 22.94 -28.58 7.43
N ALA A 14 22.44 -27.56 8.14
CA ALA A 14 21.01 -27.27 8.17
C ALA A 14 20.60 -26.56 6.87
N THR A 15 19.71 -27.17 6.07
CA THR A 15 19.21 -26.60 4.81
C THR A 15 18.15 -25.52 5.04
N VAL A 16 18.29 -24.69 6.08
CA VAL A 16 17.40 -23.56 6.33
C VAL A 16 17.89 -22.39 5.47
N ALA A 17 17.12 -22.03 4.45
CA ALA A 17 17.40 -20.87 3.61
C ALA A 17 17.16 -19.58 4.41
N TYR A 18 18.18 -19.11 5.13
CA TYR A 18 18.08 -17.92 5.96
C TYR A 18 17.78 -16.66 5.14
N PRO A 19 16.94 -15.75 5.67
CA PRO A 19 16.53 -14.56 4.94
C PRO A 19 17.73 -13.70 4.58
N TYR A 20 17.77 -13.24 3.33
CA TYR A 20 18.75 -12.30 2.77
C TYR A 20 20.19 -12.77 2.54
N MET A 21 20.54 -14.04 2.82
CA MET A 21 21.92 -14.52 2.65
C MET A 21 22.51 -14.24 1.26
N GLY A 22 21.71 -14.43 0.19
CA GLY A 22 22.13 -14.17 -1.19
C GLY A 22 21.76 -12.78 -1.75
N THR A 23 20.98 -11.99 -1.03
CA THR A 23 20.40 -10.73 -1.57
C THR A 23 20.81 -9.48 -0.79
N LYS A 24 21.40 -9.61 0.41
CA LYS A 24 21.80 -8.46 1.25
C LYS A 24 22.74 -7.49 0.55
N GLY A 25 23.77 -8.01 -0.14
CA GLY A 25 24.74 -7.18 -0.86
C GLY A 25 24.09 -6.44 -2.03
N LEU A 26 23.15 -7.09 -2.72
CA LEU A 26 22.38 -6.48 -3.80
C LEU A 26 21.44 -5.38 -3.27
N ILE A 27 20.72 -5.62 -2.17
CA ILE A 27 19.83 -4.61 -1.55
C ILE A 27 20.64 -3.37 -1.16
N LEU A 28 21.74 -3.55 -0.42
CA LEU A 28 22.58 -2.43 0.00
C LEU A 28 23.22 -1.72 -1.19
N GLY A 29 23.71 -2.48 -2.18
CA GLY A 29 24.27 -1.92 -3.41
C GLY A 29 23.26 -1.08 -4.18
N LEU A 30 22.03 -1.56 -4.36
CA LEU A 30 20.95 -0.82 -5.04
C LEU A 30 20.63 0.48 -4.29
N LEU A 31 20.50 0.43 -2.97
CA LEU A 31 20.21 1.61 -2.14
C LEU A 31 21.37 2.62 -2.17
N LEU A 32 22.61 2.15 -2.07
CA LEU A 32 23.79 3.02 -2.14
C LEU A 32 23.95 3.66 -3.50
N ILE A 33 23.83 2.90 -4.60
CA ILE A 33 23.91 3.44 -5.96
C ILE A 33 22.82 4.48 -6.18
N ALA A 34 21.57 4.19 -5.79
CA ALA A 34 20.46 5.13 -5.91
C ALA A 34 20.68 6.41 -5.07
N ALA A 35 21.19 6.27 -3.84
CA ALA A 35 21.51 7.41 -2.99
C ALA A 35 22.65 8.27 -3.56
N LEU A 36 23.72 7.65 -4.06
CA LEU A 36 24.83 8.35 -4.70
C LEU A 36 24.38 9.06 -5.98
N VAL A 37 23.55 8.41 -6.81
CA VAL A 37 22.97 9.04 -8.00
C VAL A 37 22.11 10.25 -7.66
N SER A 38 21.37 10.22 -6.55
CA SER A 38 20.61 11.39 -6.07
C SER A 38 21.48 12.58 -5.66
N ALA A 39 22.77 12.37 -5.38
CA ALA A 39 23.70 13.42 -4.97
C ALA A 39 24.47 14.04 -6.15
N VAL A 40 24.45 13.39 -7.31
CA VAL A 40 25.16 13.83 -8.51
C VAL A 40 24.21 14.55 -9.46
N ARG A 41 24.69 15.57 -10.18
CA ARG A 41 23.92 16.28 -11.20
C ARG A 41 23.84 15.45 -12.48
N LEU A 42 22.85 14.57 -12.57
CA LEU A 42 22.51 13.83 -13.80
C LEU A 42 21.31 14.45 -14.50
N ALA A 43 21.00 13.94 -15.71
CA ALA A 43 19.74 14.26 -16.36
C ALA A 43 18.56 13.82 -15.46
N PRO A 44 17.56 14.68 -15.22
CA PRO A 44 16.47 14.39 -14.25
C PRO A 44 15.72 13.08 -14.51
N LEU A 45 15.57 12.70 -15.79
CA LEU A 45 14.92 11.44 -16.16
C LEU A 45 15.76 10.22 -15.76
N VAL A 46 17.08 10.29 -15.93
CA VAL A 46 18.00 9.21 -15.54
C VAL A 46 18.01 9.05 -14.01
N GLU A 47 18.09 10.17 -13.29
CA GLU A 47 17.99 10.16 -11.81
C GLU A 47 16.67 9.54 -11.36
N ALA A 48 15.54 9.95 -11.94
CA ALA A 48 14.23 9.38 -11.61
C ALA A 48 14.13 7.87 -11.89
N VAL A 49 14.65 7.39 -13.03
CA VAL A 49 14.64 5.96 -13.38
C VAL A 49 15.49 5.15 -12.40
N VAL A 50 16.69 5.60 -12.07
CA VAL A 50 17.57 4.90 -11.12
C VAL A 50 16.94 4.85 -9.73
N LEU A 51 16.39 5.96 -9.25
CA LEU A 51 15.71 6.01 -7.95
C LEU A 51 14.48 5.10 -7.92
N PHE A 52 13.67 5.12 -8.98
CA PHE A 52 12.51 4.26 -9.10
C PHE A 52 12.92 2.78 -9.04
N ILE A 53 13.85 2.35 -9.90
CA ILE A 53 14.28 0.95 -9.98
C ILE A 53 14.95 0.53 -8.66
N GLY A 54 15.91 1.31 -8.15
CA GLY A 54 16.65 0.99 -6.94
C GLY A 54 15.74 0.85 -5.72
N ALA A 55 14.82 1.79 -5.51
CA ALA A 55 13.88 1.76 -4.39
C ALA A 55 12.92 0.57 -4.47
N HIS A 56 12.29 0.33 -5.63
CA HIS A 56 11.29 -0.72 -5.78
C HIS A 56 11.90 -2.13 -5.77
N ILE A 57 13.06 -2.33 -6.41
CA ILE A 57 13.75 -3.63 -6.37
C ILE A 57 14.25 -3.92 -4.95
N ALA A 58 14.83 -2.93 -4.26
CA ALA A 58 15.24 -3.13 -2.87
C ALA A 58 14.06 -3.53 -1.97
N ALA A 59 12.92 -2.82 -2.08
CA ALA A 59 11.71 -3.16 -1.32
C ALA A 59 11.15 -4.54 -1.68
N TRP A 60 11.13 -4.90 -2.97
CA TRP A 60 10.70 -6.21 -3.43
C TRP A 60 11.58 -7.32 -2.85
N LEU A 61 12.90 -7.15 -2.85
CA LEU A 61 13.84 -8.10 -2.27
C LEU A 61 13.70 -8.21 -0.75
N LEU A 62 13.41 -7.11 -0.06
CA LEU A 62 13.08 -7.10 1.37
C LEU A 62 11.83 -7.95 1.65
N ILE A 63 10.72 -7.67 0.96
CA ILE A 63 9.45 -8.40 1.16
C ILE A 63 9.59 -9.88 0.78
N LYS A 64 10.23 -10.18 -0.36
CA LYS A 64 10.45 -11.56 -0.80
C LYS A 64 11.37 -12.32 0.15
N GLY A 65 12.40 -11.66 0.67
CA GLY A 65 13.39 -12.29 1.54
C GLY A 65 12.87 -12.62 2.94
N ILE A 66 11.86 -11.89 3.46
CA ILE A 66 11.26 -12.18 4.77
C ILE A 66 10.16 -13.25 4.72
N ALA A 67 9.71 -13.67 3.55
CA ALA A 67 8.65 -14.66 3.43
C ALA A 67 9.05 -15.98 4.12
N GLY A 68 8.22 -16.47 5.04
CA GLY A 68 8.50 -17.64 5.87
C GLY A 68 9.32 -17.35 7.14
N PHE A 69 9.73 -16.10 7.34
CA PHE A 69 10.43 -15.59 8.53
C PHE A 69 9.73 -14.34 9.08
N GLU A 70 8.40 -14.30 8.99
CA GLU A 70 7.60 -13.19 9.49
C GLU A 70 7.85 -12.95 10.99
N GLY A 71 7.93 -11.68 11.39
CA GLY A 71 8.20 -11.29 12.78
C GLY A 71 9.66 -11.38 13.21
N THR A 72 10.58 -11.88 12.37
CA THR A 72 12.00 -11.95 12.71
C THR A 72 12.81 -10.74 12.20
N ALA A 73 12.16 -9.71 11.66
CA ALA A 73 12.88 -8.53 11.16
C ALA A 73 13.58 -7.78 12.30
N LEU A 74 14.79 -7.31 12.02
CA LEU A 74 15.56 -6.45 12.92
C LEU A 74 15.68 -5.04 12.35
N ALA A 75 16.28 -4.12 13.12
CA ALA A 75 16.50 -2.74 12.71
C ALA A 75 17.07 -2.56 11.28
N PRO A 76 18.04 -3.36 10.79
CA PRO A 76 18.56 -3.21 9.42
C PRO A 76 17.48 -3.37 8.33
N TYR A 77 16.48 -4.23 8.55
CA TYR A 77 15.36 -4.40 7.62
C TYR A 77 14.53 -3.11 7.53
N PHE A 78 14.15 -2.56 8.68
CA PHE A 78 13.35 -1.32 8.73
C PHE A 78 14.13 -0.11 8.25
N LEU A 79 15.44 -0.04 8.53
CA LEU A 79 16.31 1.02 8.02
C LEU A 79 16.48 0.93 6.50
N ALA A 80 16.66 -0.27 5.93
CA ALA A 80 16.72 -0.47 4.49
C ALA A 80 15.38 -0.13 3.82
N LEU A 81 14.25 -0.53 4.43
CA LEU A 81 12.91 -0.17 3.96
C LEU A 81 12.69 1.35 3.99
N ALA A 82 13.08 2.02 5.07
CA ALA A 82 13.00 3.47 5.20
C ALA A 82 13.89 4.18 4.16
N ALA A 83 15.11 3.69 3.93
CA ALA A 83 16.00 4.21 2.89
C ALA A 83 15.36 4.05 1.50
N ALA A 84 14.80 2.88 1.19
CA ALA A 84 14.09 2.65 -0.06
C ALA A 84 12.90 3.60 -0.23
N TRP A 85 12.12 3.82 0.83
CA TRP A 85 11.00 4.76 0.83
C TRP A 85 11.46 6.22 0.60
N LEU A 86 12.53 6.67 1.26
CA LEU A 86 13.08 8.02 1.07
C LEU A 86 13.58 8.23 -0.37
N LEU A 87 14.19 7.21 -0.98
CA LEU A 87 14.60 7.25 -2.38
C LEU A 87 13.40 7.30 -3.33
N ALA A 88 12.33 6.56 -3.04
CA ALA A 88 11.09 6.65 -3.79
C ALA A 88 10.39 8.01 -3.63
N TRP A 89 10.39 8.58 -2.42
CA TRP A 89 9.93 9.94 -2.18
C TRP A 89 10.71 10.94 -3.04
N ARG A 90 12.05 10.83 -3.02
CA ARG A 90 12.93 11.66 -3.85
C ARG A 90 12.62 11.51 -5.34
N CYS A 91 12.36 10.28 -5.82
CA CYS A 91 11.91 10.03 -7.18
C CYS A 91 10.61 10.80 -7.50
N VAL A 92 9.61 10.73 -6.62
CA VAL A 92 8.33 11.45 -6.80
C VAL A 92 8.54 12.97 -6.79
N ALA A 93 9.39 13.49 -5.91
CA ALA A 93 9.74 14.91 -5.84
C ALA A 93 10.47 15.40 -7.12
N LEU A 94 11.34 14.56 -7.70
CA LEU A 94 11.99 14.86 -8.96
C LEU A 94 10.99 14.86 -10.12
N LEU A 95 10.14 13.83 -10.22
CA LEU A 95 9.12 13.73 -11.26
C LEU A 95 8.14 14.91 -11.21
N SER A 96 7.78 15.40 -10.01
CA SER A 96 6.90 16.55 -9.84
C SER A 96 7.55 17.89 -10.21
N SER A 97 8.88 17.97 -10.21
CA SER A 97 9.63 19.14 -10.67
C SER A 97 9.67 19.27 -12.20
N LEU A 98 9.45 18.16 -12.93
CA LEU A 98 9.50 18.15 -14.39
C LEU A 98 8.36 18.99 -14.99
N ARG A 99 8.67 19.68 -16.10
CA ARG A 99 7.72 20.50 -16.87
C ARG A 99 7.78 20.11 -18.35
N PRO A 100 7.24 18.94 -18.74
CA PRO A 100 7.30 18.51 -20.13
C PRO A 100 6.45 19.40 -21.03
N ALA A 101 6.98 19.72 -22.22
CA ALA A 101 6.28 20.47 -23.26
C ALA A 101 5.18 19.61 -23.94
N ALA A 102 5.43 18.32 -24.13
CA ALA A 102 4.48 17.40 -24.74
C ALA A 102 3.29 17.09 -23.81
N SER A 103 2.07 17.13 -24.35
CA SER A 103 0.83 16.84 -23.63
C SER A 103 0.79 15.41 -23.08
N GLY A 104 1.25 14.42 -23.86
CA GLY A 104 1.30 13.02 -23.44
C GLY A 104 2.19 12.80 -22.21
N ALA A 105 3.39 13.38 -22.18
CA ALA A 105 4.30 13.28 -21.04
C ALA A 105 3.73 13.94 -19.78
N ARG A 106 2.96 15.03 -19.93
CA ARG A 106 2.26 15.68 -18.81
C ARG A 106 1.17 14.79 -18.22
N THR A 107 0.37 14.14 -19.06
CA THR A 107 -0.65 13.18 -18.61
C THR A 107 0.01 11.97 -17.94
N ALA A 108 1.10 11.45 -18.51
CA ALA A 108 1.85 10.35 -17.91
C ALA A 108 2.35 10.71 -16.49
N LEU A 109 2.93 11.91 -16.31
CA LEU A 109 3.35 12.37 -14.98
C LEU A 109 2.17 12.49 -13.99
N ARG A 110 1.00 12.96 -14.44
CA ARG A 110 -0.22 13.05 -13.61
C ARG A 110 -0.73 11.71 -13.10
N LEU A 111 -0.45 10.62 -13.81
CA LEU A 111 -0.87 9.26 -13.42
C LEU A 111 0.24 8.54 -12.63
N ILE A 112 1.49 8.62 -13.09
CA ILE A 112 2.59 7.85 -12.50
C ILE A 112 2.98 8.36 -11.10
N ILE A 113 2.95 9.67 -10.86
CA ILE A 113 3.27 10.28 -9.56
C ILE A 113 2.35 9.74 -8.45
N PRO A 114 1.01 9.84 -8.54
CA PRO A 114 0.13 9.28 -7.53
C PRO A 114 0.15 7.74 -7.50
N ALA A 115 0.41 7.07 -8.63
CA ALA A 115 0.54 5.61 -8.66
C ALA A 115 1.75 5.13 -7.85
N ILE A 116 2.92 5.77 -8.00
CA ILE A 116 4.12 5.46 -7.20
C ILE A 116 3.85 5.69 -5.72
N PHE A 117 3.25 6.83 -5.37
CA PHE A 117 2.91 7.14 -3.98
C PHE A 117 1.95 6.09 -3.38
N GLY A 118 0.87 5.75 -4.08
CA GLY A 118 -0.09 4.75 -3.64
C GLY A 118 0.53 3.34 -3.54
N ALA A 119 1.39 2.96 -4.48
CA ALA A 119 2.13 1.70 -4.43
C ALA A 119 3.03 1.63 -3.18
N TRP A 120 3.69 2.73 -2.82
CA TRP A 120 4.54 2.77 -1.62
C TRP A 120 3.77 2.64 -0.31
N ILE A 121 2.52 3.09 -0.24
CA ILE A 121 1.64 2.82 0.90
C ILE A 121 1.45 1.30 1.07
N LEU A 122 1.13 0.59 -0.01
CA LEU A 122 0.95 -0.86 0.01
C LEU A 122 2.25 -1.61 0.31
N ILE A 123 3.37 -1.17 -0.27
CA ILE A 123 4.70 -1.76 -0.04
C ILE A 123 5.10 -1.64 1.44
N ILE A 124 4.97 -0.45 2.04
CA ILE A 124 5.30 -0.25 3.45
C ILE A 124 4.36 -1.09 4.33
N TRP A 125 3.07 -1.07 4.04
CA TRP A 125 2.10 -1.86 4.78
C TRP A 125 2.45 -3.37 4.75
N GLU A 126 2.72 -3.93 3.57
CA GLU A 126 3.17 -5.31 3.40
C GLU A 126 4.47 -5.61 4.15
N ALA A 127 5.48 -4.75 3.95
CA ALA A 127 6.80 -4.95 4.53
C ALA A 127 6.78 -4.84 6.06
N VAL A 128 6.02 -3.92 6.62
CA VAL A 128 5.90 -3.74 8.08
C VAL A 128 5.08 -4.85 8.71
N THR A 129 3.94 -5.23 8.11
CA THR A 129 3.09 -6.32 8.66
C THR A 129 3.85 -7.64 8.71
N ARG A 130 4.54 -8.01 7.63
CA ARG A 130 5.39 -9.20 7.62
C ARG A 130 6.61 -9.07 8.51
N GLY A 131 7.32 -7.93 8.43
CA GLY A 131 8.56 -7.73 9.16
C GLY A 131 8.38 -7.74 10.67
N ALA A 132 7.38 -7.01 11.17
CA ALA A 132 7.05 -6.96 12.58
C ALA A 132 6.20 -8.16 13.06
N GLY A 133 5.74 -9.03 12.15
CA GLY A 133 4.92 -10.19 12.51
C GLY A 133 3.58 -9.77 13.09
N ILE A 134 2.96 -8.73 12.53
CA ILE A 134 1.69 -8.20 13.03
C ILE A 134 0.63 -9.29 12.90
N PRO A 135 -0.11 -9.62 13.98
CA PRO A 135 -1.16 -10.63 13.93
C PRO A 135 -2.17 -10.36 12.81
N PHE A 136 -2.49 -11.40 12.03
CA PHE A 136 -3.38 -11.31 10.88
C PHE A 136 -4.76 -10.71 11.22
N ILE A 137 -5.24 -10.92 12.45
CA ILE A 137 -6.51 -10.37 12.94
C ILE A 137 -6.48 -8.85 13.14
N LEU A 138 -5.31 -8.27 13.42
CA LEU A 138 -5.15 -6.82 13.62
C LEU A 138 -4.96 -6.11 12.29
N LEU A 139 -4.01 -6.59 11.49
CA LEU A 139 -3.67 -5.97 10.22
C LEU A 139 -3.09 -7.00 9.26
N PRO A 140 -3.91 -7.59 8.36
CA PRO A 140 -3.41 -8.53 7.38
C PRO A 140 -2.54 -7.82 6.33
N PRO A 141 -1.54 -8.51 5.76
CA PRO A 141 -0.76 -7.97 4.65
C PRO A 141 -1.66 -7.72 3.42
N PRO A 142 -1.49 -6.60 2.69
CA PRO A 142 -2.32 -6.27 1.54
C PRO A 142 -2.31 -7.36 0.45
N SER A 143 -1.22 -8.12 0.29
CA SER A 143 -1.20 -9.25 -0.65
C SER A 143 -2.24 -10.32 -0.30
N ALA A 144 -2.45 -10.59 0.99
CA ALA A 144 -3.44 -11.55 1.46
C ALA A 144 -4.87 -11.03 1.27
N ILE A 145 -5.10 -9.73 1.47
CA ILE A 145 -6.38 -9.08 1.17
C ILE A 145 -6.68 -9.21 -0.33
N GLY A 146 -5.72 -8.90 -1.20
CA GLY A 146 -5.86 -9.04 -2.64
C GLY A 146 -6.20 -10.46 -3.07
N ALA A 147 -5.51 -11.46 -2.50
CA ALA A 147 -5.82 -12.86 -2.74
C ALA A 147 -7.24 -13.24 -2.28
N ARG A 148 -7.71 -12.73 -1.14
CA ARG A 148 -9.08 -12.96 -0.68
C ARG A 148 -10.12 -12.31 -1.61
N ILE A 149 -9.90 -11.06 -2.01
CA ILE A 149 -10.80 -10.36 -2.95
C ILE A 149 -10.92 -11.16 -4.25
N ALA A 150 -9.80 -11.53 -4.87
CA ALA A 150 -9.79 -12.27 -6.14
C ALA A 150 -10.54 -13.61 -6.06
N ASN A 151 -10.44 -14.31 -4.92
CA ASN A 151 -11.10 -15.61 -4.72
C ASN A 151 -12.55 -15.49 -4.20
N SER A 152 -13.01 -14.30 -3.80
CA SER A 152 -14.34 -14.08 -3.22
C SER A 152 -15.22 -13.13 -4.03
N LEU A 153 -14.81 -12.76 -5.25
CA LEU A 153 -15.56 -11.85 -6.13
C LEU A 153 -17.06 -12.20 -6.27
N PRO A 154 -17.48 -13.48 -6.44
CA PRO A 154 -18.91 -13.81 -6.55
C PRO A 154 -19.70 -13.48 -5.29
N ILE A 155 -19.10 -13.73 -4.11
CA ILE A 155 -19.70 -13.46 -2.80
C ILE A 155 -19.76 -11.95 -2.56
N LEU A 156 -18.65 -11.22 -2.81
CA LEU A 156 -18.64 -9.76 -2.69
C LEU A 156 -19.71 -9.13 -3.59
N GLY A 157 -19.89 -9.65 -4.81
CA GLY A 157 -20.93 -9.20 -5.73
C GLY A 157 -22.34 -9.49 -5.21
N SER A 158 -22.58 -10.67 -4.62
CA SER A 158 -23.88 -10.97 -4.02
C SER A 158 -24.19 -10.06 -2.84
N ASP A 159 -23.18 -9.74 -2.03
CA ASP A 159 -23.30 -8.90 -0.85
C ASP A 159 -23.56 -7.45 -1.23
N VAL A 160 -22.86 -6.91 -2.24
CA VAL A 160 -23.15 -5.59 -2.82
C VAL A 160 -24.58 -5.54 -3.33
N ARG A 161 -25.03 -6.56 -4.06
CA ARG A 161 -26.40 -6.59 -4.57
C ARG A 161 -27.43 -6.61 -3.44
N GLN A 162 -27.18 -7.38 -2.41
CA GLN A 162 -28.07 -7.51 -1.27
C GLN A 162 -28.11 -6.22 -0.44
N THR A 163 -26.96 -5.68 -0.06
CA THR A 163 -26.86 -4.54 0.85
C THR A 163 -27.13 -3.22 0.16
N ILE A 164 -26.54 -2.96 -1.00
CA ILE A 164 -26.69 -1.66 -1.69
C ILE A 164 -28.02 -1.62 -2.44
N PHE A 165 -28.25 -2.55 -3.37
CA PHE A 165 -29.40 -2.42 -4.27
C PHE A 165 -30.73 -2.84 -3.63
N LYS A 166 -30.74 -3.92 -2.84
CA LYS A 166 -31.99 -4.39 -2.24
C LYS A 166 -32.31 -3.72 -0.91
N ALA A 167 -31.33 -3.50 -0.04
CA ALA A 167 -31.59 -2.93 1.28
C ALA A 167 -31.47 -1.39 1.29
N VAL A 168 -30.28 -0.84 1.04
CA VAL A 168 -30.00 0.59 1.20
C VAL A 168 -30.82 1.43 0.22
N LEU A 169 -30.86 1.08 -1.06
CA LEU A 169 -31.56 1.88 -2.06
C LEU A 169 -33.08 1.93 -1.80
N VAL A 170 -33.68 0.77 -1.54
CA VAL A 170 -35.11 0.67 -1.22
C VAL A 170 -35.42 1.41 0.08
N GLY A 171 -34.62 1.18 1.13
CA GLY A 171 -34.79 1.85 2.42
C GLY A 171 -34.63 3.37 2.32
N TYR A 172 -33.68 3.85 1.51
CA TYR A 172 -33.49 5.28 1.25
C TYR A 172 -34.73 5.88 0.57
N ILE A 173 -35.24 5.25 -0.49
CA ILE A 173 -36.42 5.75 -1.20
C ILE A 173 -37.64 5.77 -0.28
N VAL A 174 -37.96 4.65 0.36
CA VAL A 174 -39.13 4.53 1.23
C VAL A 174 -39.00 5.46 2.44
N GLY A 175 -37.82 5.57 3.05
CA GLY A 175 -37.57 6.46 4.18
C GLY A 175 -37.76 7.94 3.85
N ASN A 176 -37.22 8.40 2.73
CA ASN A 176 -37.43 9.79 2.28
C ASN A 176 -38.90 10.07 1.96
N LEU A 177 -39.57 9.15 1.26
CA LEU A 177 -40.99 9.30 0.93
C LEU A 177 -41.86 9.32 2.19
N ALA A 178 -41.61 8.41 3.14
CA ALA A 178 -42.33 8.39 4.41
C ALA A 178 -42.11 9.68 5.22
N GLY A 179 -40.86 10.16 5.32
CA GLY A 179 -40.57 11.43 5.98
C GLY A 179 -41.27 12.62 5.33
N PHE A 180 -41.29 12.67 4.00
CA PHE A 180 -41.98 13.72 3.25
C PHE A 180 -43.50 13.69 3.45
N ILE A 181 -44.11 12.51 3.41
CA ILE A 181 -45.55 12.35 3.67
C ILE A 181 -45.89 12.78 5.10
N VAL A 182 -45.09 12.37 6.09
CA VAL A 182 -45.29 12.76 7.49
C VAL A 182 -45.17 14.28 7.66
N ALA A 183 -44.22 14.93 6.99
CA ALA A 183 -44.10 16.39 7.02
C ALA A 183 -45.36 17.09 6.48
N ILE A 184 -45.90 16.61 5.34
CA ILE A 184 -47.16 17.14 4.79
C ILE A 184 -48.32 16.93 5.77
N LEU A 185 -48.42 15.74 6.38
CA LEU A 185 -49.49 15.44 7.34
C LEU A 185 -49.39 16.30 8.60
N ALA A 186 -48.18 16.56 9.08
CA ALA A 186 -47.94 17.46 10.21
C ALA A 186 -48.41 18.90 9.91
N ASP A 187 -48.19 19.38 8.69
CA ASP A 187 -48.67 20.71 8.28
C ASP A 187 -50.21 20.78 8.14
N ARG A 188 -50.82 19.68 7.67
CA ARG A 188 -52.26 19.64 7.35
C ARG A 188 -53.16 19.30 8.53
N VAL A 189 -52.68 18.54 9.51
CA VAL A 189 -53.50 18.06 10.62
C VAL A 189 -53.18 18.87 11.89
N PRO A 190 -54.12 19.70 12.40
CA PRO A 190 -53.88 20.58 13.54
C PRO A 190 -53.51 19.86 14.84
N PHE A 191 -53.86 18.58 14.98
CA PHE A 191 -53.44 17.75 16.11
C PHE A 191 -51.94 17.41 16.04
N LEU A 192 -51.45 16.93 14.90
CA LEU A 192 -50.04 16.59 14.69
C LEU A 192 -49.15 17.85 14.75
N ARG A 193 -49.63 18.97 14.20
CA ARG A 193 -48.95 20.26 14.28
C ARG A 193 -48.71 20.75 15.70
N ARG A 194 -49.65 20.45 16.62
CA ARG A 194 -49.61 20.86 18.04
C ARG A 194 -48.81 19.91 18.94
N GLY A 195 -48.43 18.73 18.45
CA GLY A 195 -47.60 17.77 19.21
C GLY A 195 -46.11 17.77 18.82
N LEU A 196 -45.73 18.48 17.75
CA LEU A 196 -44.36 18.63 17.27
C LEU A 196 -43.73 20.00 17.59
N LEU A 197 -44.52 20.94 18.10
CA LEU A 197 -44.12 22.21 18.71
C LEU A 197 -44.51 22.20 20.18
#